data_AF-A0A7J4DH01-F1
#
_entry.id   AF-A0A7J4DH01-F1
#
_cell.length_a   1.000
_cell.length_b   1.000
_cell.length_c   1.000
_cell.angle_alpha   90.00
_cell.angle_beta   90.00
_cell.angle_gamma   90.00
#
_symmetry.space_group_name_H-M   'P 1'
#
loop_
_entity.id
_entity.type
_entity.pdbx_description
1 polymer ?
#
loop_
_entity_poly.entity_id
_entity_poly.type
_entity_poly.pdbx_seq_one_letter_code
_entity_poly.pdbx_strand_id
1 'polypeptide(L)'
;MAKGGIVLGCLAPHPPHVVYAESPPQNEPFAEGGWETLRWGYHRLARKLKGIDYDCIVVLTPHWQTYVGTHFLGLERFKNISVDPVFPNLFRFHHDIQVDVELAEAMHDSAAESGIITKMMRNPDFRVDYGTIVSC
;
A
#
# COMPACT_ATOMS: atom_id res chain seq x y z
N MET A 1 2.05 -9.75 -28.64
CA MET A 1 2.28 -9.24 -27.27
C MET A 1 0.91 -8.90 -26.69
N ALA A 2 0.62 -9.31 -25.46
CA ALA A 2 -0.60 -8.85 -24.78
C ALA A 2 -0.50 -7.33 -24.56
N LYS A 3 -1.61 -6.61 -24.72
CA LYS A 3 -1.67 -5.15 -24.47
C LYS A 3 -1.85 -4.92 -22.97
N GLY A 4 -0.99 -4.13 -22.34
CA GLY A 4 -1.15 -3.73 -20.94
C GLY A 4 -2.48 -2.99 -20.71
N GLY A 5 -3.05 -3.12 -19.51
CA GLY A 5 -4.36 -2.53 -19.20
C GLY A 5 -4.65 -2.44 -17.71
N ILE A 6 -5.49 -1.46 -17.35
CA ILE A 6 -6.02 -1.30 -15.98
C ILE A 6 -7.25 -2.20 -15.84
N VAL A 7 -7.15 -3.24 -15.02
CA VAL A 7 -8.21 -4.25 -14.86
C VAL A 7 -9.21 -3.91 -13.75
N LEU A 8 -8.83 -3.04 -12.79
CA LEU A 8 -9.69 -2.62 -11.69
C LEU A 8 -9.22 -1.28 -11.12
N GLY A 9 -10.18 -0.42 -10.76
CA GLY A 9 -9.96 0.74 -9.89
C GLY A 9 -10.74 0.57 -8.58
N CYS A 10 -10.13 0.93 -7.46
CA CYS A 10 -10.74 0.80 -6.13
C CYS A 10 -10.50 2.04 -5.28
N LEU A 11 -11.48 2.37 -4.45
CA LEU A 11 -11.29 3.25 -3.29
C LEU A 11 -11.14 2.36 -2.07
N ALA A 12 -9.91 2.19 -1.60
CA ALA A 12 -9.55 1.37 -0.45
C ALA A 12 -9.13 2.28 0.73
N PRO A 13 -10.03 2.65 1.65
CA PRO A 13 -9.67 3.49 2.79
C PRO A 13 -8.78 2.74 3.77
N HIS A 14 -7.85 3.41 4.44
CA HIS A 14 -6.81 2.78 5.25
C HIS A 14 -6.98 2.95 6.79
N PRO A 15 -8.15 2.65 7.40
CA PRO A 15 -8.28 2.72 8.85
C PRO A 15 -7.54 1.54 9.51
N PRO A 16 -6.52 1.77 10.36
CA PRO A 16 -5.77 0.68 11.01
C PRO A 16 -6.66 -0.26 11.84
N HIS A 17 -7.81 0.25 12.29
CA HIS A 17 -8.84 -0.49 13.03
C HIS A 17 -9.32 -1.77 12.34
N VAL A 18 -9.40 -1.80 11.00
CA VAL A 18 -9.86 -3.02 10.29
C VAL A 18 -8.83 -4.13 10.38
N VAL A 19 -7.54 -3.79 10.37
CA VAL A 19 -6.44 -4.75 10.54
C VAL A 19 -6.37 -5.21 11.99
N TYR A 20 -6.46 -4.28 12.95
CA TYR A 20 -6.51 -4.60 14.37
C TYR A 20 -7.61 -5.62 14.69
N ALA A 21 -8.84 -5.36 14.22
CA ALA A 21 -9.98 -6.21 14.47
C ALA A 21 -9.89 -7.60 13.81
N GLU A 22 -9.17 -7.72 12.68
CA GLU A 22 -8.88 -9.01 12.03
C GLU A 22 -7.82 -9.82 12.81
N SER A 23 -6.97 -9.15 13.60
CA SER A 23 -5.88 -9.75 14.39
C SER A 23 -4.99 -10.71 13.60
N PRO A 24 -4.44 -10.28 12.43
CA PRO A 24 -3.53 -11.11 11.66
C PRO A 24 -2.21 -11.28 12.42
N PRO A 25 -1.47 -12.39 12.21
CA PRO A 25 -0.23 -12.68 12.95
C PRO A 25 0.89 -11.65 12.75
N GLN A 26 0.82 -10.85 11.69
CA GLN A 26 1.75 -9.76 11.40
C GLN A 26 1.53 -8.53 12.30
N ASN A 27 0.31 -8.33 12.83
CA ASN A 27 0.00 -7.19 13.68
C ASN A 27 0.17 -7.59 15.16
N GLU A 28 1.03 -6.89 15.89
CA GLU A 28 1.32 -7.25 17.30
C GLU A 28 0.12 -7.12 18.24
N PRO A 29 -0.73 -6.07 18.16
CA PRO A 29 -1.88 -5.93 19.03
C PRO A 29 -3.00 -6.90 18.63
N PHE A 30 -3.63 -7.50 19.64
CA PHE A 30 -4.73 -8.43 19.48
C PHE A 30 -6.06 -7.79 19.88
N ALA A 31 -7.11 -8.04 19.10
CA ALA A 31 -8.45 -7.51 19.31
C ALA A 31 -9.46 -8.61 19.60
N GLU A 32 -10.59 -8.24 20.21
CA GLU A 32 -11.74 -9.13 20.39
C GLU A 32 -12.78 -9.01 19.25
N GLY A 33 -12.48 -8.24 18.19
CA GLY A 33 -13.37 -7.99 17.06
C GLY A 33 -13.50 -6.50 16.68
N GLY A 34 -14.54 -6.16 15.92
CA GLY A 34 -14.89 -4.78 15.54
C GLY A 34 -14.84 -4.49 14.04
N TRP A 35 -15.50 -3.39 13.64
CA TRP A 35 -15.56 -2.88 12.26
C TRP A 35 -16.03 -3.90 11.21
N GLU A 36 -16.91 -4.82 11.60
CA GLU A 36 -17.33 -5.99 10.82
C GLU A 36 -17.88 -5.57 9.45
N THR A 37 -18.75 -4.56 9.40
CA THR A 37 -19.33 -4.08 8.14
C THR A 37 -18.26 -3.67 7.12
N LEU A 38 -17.23 -2.95 7.56
CA LEU A 38 -16.15 -2.49 6.69
C LEU A 38 -15.21 -3.65 6.32
N ARG A 39 -14.89 -4.53 7.28
CA ARG A 39 -14.12 -5.76 7.04
C ARG A 39 -14.80 -6.69 6.05
N TRP A 40 -16.11 -6.88 6.14
CA TRP A 40 -16.88 -7.65 5.16
C TRP A 40 -16.84 -7.02 3.78
N GLY A 41 -16.80 -5.68 3.69
CA GLY A 41 -16.50 -4.96 2.45
C GLY A 41 -15.14 -5.34 1.87
N TYR A 42 -14.10 -5.31 2.70
CA TYR A 42 -12.75 -5.75 2.33
C TYR A 42 -12.69 -7.23 1.90
N HIS A 43 -13.37 -8.14 2.60
CA HIS A 43 -13.43 -9.55 2.17
C HIS A 43 -14.16 -9.74 0.83
N ARG A 44 -15.13 -8.89 0.48
CA ARG A 44 -15.74 -8.89 -0.86
C ARG A 44 -14.73 -8.43 -1.91
N LEU A 45 -13.98 -7.37 -1.64
CA LEU A 45 -12.92 -6.89 -2.53
C LEU A 45 -11.82 -7.97 -2.71
N ALA A 46 -11.31 -8.54 -1.62
CA ALA A 46 -10.30 -9.60 -1.66
C ALA A 46 -10.77 -10.83 -2.46
N ARG A 47 -12.03 -11.24 -2.31
CA ARG A 47 -12.61 -12.32 -3.13
C ARG A 47 -12.72 -11.96 -4.61
N LYS A 48 -13.05 -10.71 -4.93
CA LYS A 48 -13.09 -10.23 -6.32
C LYS A 48 -11.69 -10.22 -6.94
N LEU A 49 -10.68 -9.74 -6.20
CA LEU A 49 -9.29 -9.72 -6.65
C LEU A 49 -8.75 -11.12 -6.99
N LYS A 50 -9.12 -12.16 -6.22
CA LYS A 50 -8.75 -13.56 -6.52
C LYS A 50 -9.24 -14.07 -7.87
N GLY A 51 -10.26 -13.44 -8.47
CA GLY A 51 -10.81 -13.81 -9.78
C GLY A 51 -10.36 -12.90 -10.92
N ILE A 52 -9.47 -11.95 -10.66
CA ILE A 52 -8.93 -11.02 -11.65
C ILE A 52 -7.45 -11.35 -11.83
N ASP A 53 -7.01 -11.47 -13.08
CA ASP A 53 -5.59 -11.59 -13.41
C ASP A 53 -4.97 -10.19 -13.41
N TYR A 54 -3.97 -9.96 -12.55
CA TYR A 54 -3.25 -8.70 -12.43
C TYR A 54 -1.80 -8.93 -12.00
N ASP A 55 -0.88 -8.13 -12.54
CA ASP A 55 0.55 -8.27 -12.27
C ASP A 55 1.00 -7.50 -11.01
N CYS A 56 0.37 -6.35 -10.75
CA CYS A 56 0.77 -5.43 -9.67
C CYS A 56 -0.44 -4.62 -9.15
N ILE A 57 -0.24 -3.95 -8.01
CA ILE A 57 -1.18 -2.98 -7.44
C ILE A 57 -0.47 -1.64 -7.31
N VAL A 58 -1.07 -0.58 -7.86
CA VAL A 58 -0.60 0.81 -7.68
C VAL A 58 -1.42 1.47 -6.58
N VAL A 59 -0.74 1.92 -5.53
CA VAL A 59 -1.36 2.60 -4.37
C VAL A 59 -0.92 4.05 -4.32
N LEU A 60 -1.90 4.96 -4.28
CA LEU A 60 -1.68 6.38 -3.97
C LEU A 60 -2.16 6.62 -2.53
N THR A 61 -1.20 6.89 -1.64
CA THR A 61 -1.48 7.11 -0.21
C THR A 61 -1.47 8.59 0.17
N PRO A 62 -2.36 9.06 1.06
CA PRO A 62 -2.27 10.39 1.63
C PRO A 62 -1.20 10.53 2.73
N HIS A 63 -0.66 9.42 3.25
CA HIS A 63 0.25 9.41 4.39
C HIS A 63 1.74 9.44 4.03
N TRP A 64 2.07 9.30 2.74
CA TRP A 64 3.40 9.62 2.23
C TRP A 64 3.39 11.01 1.59
N GLN A 65 3.48 12.03 2.44
CA GLN A 65 3.46 13.43 1.99
C GLN A 65 4.83 13.87 1.50
N THR A 66 4.86 14.52 0.34
CA THR A 66 6.09 15.00 -0.29
C THR A 66 5.95 16.49 -0.61
N TYR A 67 7.00 17.27 -0.30
CA TYR A 67 7.02 18.71 -0.60
C TYR A 67 7.52 19.02 -2.01
N VAL A 68 8.38 18.17 -2.56
CA VAL A 68 9.05 18.40 -3.85
C VAL A 68 8.68 17.28 -4.82
N GLY A 69 7.58 17.46 -5.54
CA GLY A 69 7.16 16.54 -6.58
C GLY A 69 6.60 15.20 -6.08
N THR A 70 6.27 14.33 -7.02
CA THR A 70 5.67 13.01 -6.80
C THR A 70 6.75 11.96 -6.65
N HIS A 71 6.66 11.13 -5.61
CA HIS A 71 7.67 10.11 -5.35
C HIS A 71 7.14 8.70 -5.66
N PHE A 72 8.04 7.83 -6.09
CA PHE A 72 7.78 6.42 -6.38
C PHE A 72 8.76 5.55 -5.59
N LEU A 73 8.32 4.38 -5.11
CA LEU A 73 9.21 3.42 -4.46
C LEU A 73 10.20 2.85 -5.48
N GLY A 74 11.50 2.86 -5.16
CA GLY A 74 12.58 2.52 -6.10
C GLY A 74 13.53 1.43 -5.63
N LEU A 75 13.09 0.57 -4.71
CA LEU A 75 13.81 -0.64 -4.27
C LEU A 75 12.86 -1.83 -4.37
N GLU A 76 13.39 -3.01 -4.69
CA GLU A 76 12.60 -4.22 -4.95
C GLU A 76 11.81 -4.71 -3.72
N ARG A 77 12.26 -4.38 -2.51
CA ARG A 77 11.70 -4.93 -1.28
C ARG A 77 11.83 -3.98 -0.10
N PHE A 78 10.74 -3.83 0.66
CA PHE A 78 10.72 -3.11 1.93
C PHE A 78 10.22 -4.06 3.03
N LYS A 79 11.11 -4.34 3.98
CA LYS A 79 10.84 -5.23 5.11
C LYS A 79 11.18 -4.54 6.41
N ASN A 80 10.16 -4.13 7.15
CA ASN A 80 10.29 -3.50 8.46
C ASN A 80 8.95 -3.56 9.22
N ILE A 81 8.91 -2.90 10.38
CA ILE A 81 7.69 -2.72 11.17
C ILE A 81 7.09 -1.34 10.87
N SER A 82 5.80 -1.34 10.48
CA SER A 82 5.00 -0.13 10.34
C SER A 82 4.20 0.08 11.61
N VAL A 83 4.38 1.25 12.24
CA VAL A 83 3.68 1.63 13.47
C VAL A 83 2.86 2.88 13.16
N ASP A 84 1.56 2.81 13.39
CA ASP A 84 0.70 3.97 13.25
C ASP A 84 1.05 5.01 14.34
N PRO A 85 1.38 6.25 13.99
CA PRO A 85 1.79 7.26 14.96
C PRO A 85 0.63 7.79 15.81
N VAL A 86 -0.62 7.66 15.34
CA VAL A 86 -1.84 8.10 16.04
C VAL A 86 -2.44 6.94 16.84
N PHE A 87 -2.41 5.73 16.28
CA PHE A 87 -3.01 4.52 16.87
C PHE A 87 -1.99 3.39 17.11
N PRO A 88 -0.89 3.62 17.83
CA PRO A 88 0.15 2.59 18.05
C PRO A 88 -0.34 1.41 18.90
N ASN A 89 -1.40 1.63 19.69
CA ASN A 89 -2.08 0.58 20.45
C ASN A 89 -2.87 -0.39 19.56
N LEU A 90 -3.18 -0.01 18.32
CA LEU A 90 -3.96 -0.82 17.37
C LEU A 90 -3.11 -1.41 16.25
N PHE A 91 -2.09 -0.69 15.78
CA PHE A 91 -1.36 -1.06 14.57
C PHE A 91 0.16 -0.98 14.74
N ARG A 92 0.77 -2.15 14.80
CA ARG A 92 2.21 -2.41 14.80
C ARG A 92 2.45 -3.65 13.94
N PHE A 93 2.64 -3.41 12.65
CA PHE A 93 2.53 -4.45 11.62
C PHE A 93 3.90 -4.76 11.01
N HIS A 94 4.32 -6.02 11.11
CA HIS A 94 5.52 -6.54 10.46
C HIS A 94 5.20 -6.86 8.99
N HIS A 95 5.73 -6.07 8.06
CA HIS A 95 5.46 -6.24 6.63
C HIS A 95 6.71 -6.65 5.86
N ASP A 96 6.47 -7.19 4.66
CA ASP A 96 7.49 -7.66 3.74
C ASP A 96 6.95 -7.47 2.32
N ILE A 97 6.97 -6.23 1.83
CA ILE A 97 6.37 -5.87 0.54
C ILE A 97 7.41 -5.93 -0.56
N GLN A 98 6.99 -6.37 -1.74
CA GLN A 98 7.78 -6.33 -2.97
C GLN A 98 7.24 -5.21 -3.87
N VAL A 99 8.14 -4.59 -4.63
CA VAL A 99 7.82 -3.50 -5.54
C VAL A 99 8.23 -3.90 -6.95
N ASP A 100 7.32 -3.70 -7.89
CA ASP A 100 7.63 -3.71 -9.32
C ASP A 100 8.37 -2.42 -9.66
N VAL A 101 9.71 -2.46 -9.53
CA VAL A 101 10.57 -1.29 -9.74
C VAL A 101 10.56 -0.85 -11.21
N GLU A 102 10.45 -1.79 -12.14
CA GLU A 102 10.38 -1.49 -13.58
C GLU A 102 9.14 -0.64 -13.88
N LEU A 103 7.97 -1.06 -13.38
CA LEU A 103 6.76 -0.27 -13.53
C LEU A 103 6.85 1.08 -12.80
N ALA A 104 7.40 1.11 -11.59
CA ALA A 104 7.55 2.35 -10.83
C ALA A 104 8.45 3.37 -11.54
N GLU A 105 9.54 2.92 -12.16
CA GLU A 105 10.43 3.75 -12.99
C GLU A 105 9.73 4.23 -14.26
N ALA A 106 8.97 3.36 -14.94
CA ALA A 106 8.18 3.76 -16.12
C ALA A 106 7.12 4.83 -15.78
N MET A 107 6.45 4.71 -14.62
CA MET A 107 5.50 5.72 -14.14
C MET A 107 6.19 7.03 -13.79
N HIS A 108 7.36 6.97 -13.15
CA HIS A 108 8.19 8.12 -12.83
C HIS A 108 8.56 8.90 -14.08
N ASP A 109 9.04 8.20 -15.12
CA ASP A 109 9.50 8.81 -16.36
C ASP A 109 8.33 9.40 -17.16
N SER A 110 7.21 8.69 -17.27
CA SER A 110 6.01 9.21 -17.95
C SER A 110 5.45 10.46 -17.28
N ALA A 111 5.47 10.52 -15.94
CA ALA A 111 5.07 11.71 -15.20
C ALA A 111 6.08 12.86 -15.38
N ALA A 112 7.38 12.57 -15.39
CA ALA A 112 8.43 13.55 -15.67
C ALA A 112 8.29 14.18 -17.06
N GLU A 113 8.08 13.35 -18.08
CA GLU A 113 7.82 13.79 -19.47
C GLU A 113 6.56 14.66 -19.58
N SER A 114 5.58 14.43 -18.72
CA SER A 114 4.36 15.24 -18.60
C SER A 114 4.55 16.55 -17.83
N GLY A 115 5.79 16.86 -17.40
CA GLY A 115 6.14 18.09 -16.69
C GLY A 115 5.94 18.03 -15.17
N ILE A 116 5.64 16.86 -14.59
CA ILE A 116 5.54 16.67 -13.15
C ILE A 116 6.95 16.46 -12.60
N ILE A 117 7.32 17.17 -11.53
CA ILE A 117 8.57 16.89 -10.83
C ILE A 117 8.43 15.53 -10.15
N THR A 118 9.31 14.58 -10.47
CA THR A 118 9.28 13.23 -9.89
C THR A 118 10.60 12.84 -9.24
N LYS A 119 10.54 11.89 -8.30
CA LYS A 119 11.71 11.31 -7.62
C LYS A 119 11.51 9.83 -7.34
N MET A 120 12.57 9.05 -7.53
CA MET A 120 12.64 7.66 -7.04
C MET A 120 13.14 7.64 -5.58
N MET A 121 12.41 6.96 -4.70
CA MET A 121 12.84 6.72 -3.33
C MET A 121 13.70 5.46 -3.29
N ARG A 122 15.02 5.66 -3.13
CA ARG A 122 16.03 4.59 -3.13
C ARG A 122 16.76 4.43 -1.79
N ASN A 123 16.24 5.00 -0.72
CA ASN A 123 16.83 4.86 0.60
C ASN A 123 16.43 3.48 1.19
N PRO A 124 17.38 2.57 1.46
CA PRO A 124 17.07 1.25 2.02
C PRO A 124 16.48 1.31 3.44
N ASP A 125 16.70 2.40 4.17
CA ASP A 125 16.17 2.61 5.52
C ASP A 125 14.78 3.27 5.51
N PHE A 126 14.22 3.54 4.33
CA PHE A 126 12.89 4.12 4.24
C PHE A 126 11.82 3.17 4.75
N ARG A 127 10.94 3.71 5.59
CA ARG A 127 9.77 3.00 6.10
C ARG A 127 8.55 3.46 5.32
N VAL A 128 7.93 2.51 4.63
CA VAL A 128 6.69 2.77 3.89
C VAL A 128 5.60 3.19 4.88
N ASP A 129 4.82 4.19 4.49
CA ASP A 129 3.80 4.77 5.36
C ASP A 129 2.74 3.72 5.72
N TYR A 130 2.17 3.85 6.92
CA TYR A 130 1.18 2.92 7.42
C TYR A 130 -0.09 2.85 6.55
N GLY A 131 -0.44 3.95 5.86
CA GLY A 131 -1.62 4.00 4.98
C GLY A 131 -1.49 3.04 3.80
N THR A 132 -0.31 3.00 3.19
CA THR A 132 0.04 2.01 2.16
C THR A 132 -0.04 0.61 2.74
N ILE A 133 0.57 0.34 3.90
CA ILE A 133 0.58 -1.01 4.49
C ILE A 133 -0.83 -1.51 4.85
N VAL A 134 -1.73 -0.65 5.32
CA VAL A 134 -3.13 -1.02 5.62
C VAL A 134 -3.94 -1.27 4.33
N SER A 135 -3.59 -0.61 3.22
CA SER A 135 -4.31 -0.72 1.95
C SER A 135 -3.90 -1.92 1.10
N CYS A 136 -2.71 -2.48 1.34
CA CYS A 136 -2.11 -3.58 0.59
C CYS A 136 -2.49 -4.97 1.10
#